data_AF-A0A917T7H1-F1
#
_entry.id   AF-A0A917T7H1-F1
#
_cell.length_a   1.000
_cell.length_b   1.000
_cell.length_c   1.000
_cell.angle_alpha   90.00
_cell.angle_beta   90.00
_cell.angle_gamma   90.00
#
_symmetry.space_group_name_H-M   'P 1'
#
loop_
_entity.id
_entity.type
_entity.pdbx_description
1 polymer ?
#
loop_
_entity_poly.entity_id
_entity_poly.type
_entity_poly.pdbx_seq_one_letter_code
_entity_poly.pdbx_strand_id
1 'polypeptide(L)' 'MGRGRAKAKQARIARELKYFSPPTDLNALQHELAGSPRPHVQEQPVDEREEHAER' A
#
# COMPACT_ATOMS: atom_id res chain seq x y z
N MET A 1 7.15 11.27 -35.09
CA MET A 1 6.19 12.23 -34.47
C MET A 1 5.18 11.59 -33.47
N GLY A 2 5.37 10.34 -32.97
CA GLY A 2 4.37 9.68 -32.10
C GLY A 2 4.74 9.52 -30.61
N ARG A 3 6.01 9.74 -30.23
CA ARG A 3 6.51 9.41 -28.87
C ARG A 3 5.96 10.31 -27.77
N GLY A 4 5.78 11.61 -28.04
CA GLY A 4 5.26 12.56 -27.05
C GLY A 4 3.83 12.26 -26.60
N ARG A 5 2.97 11.84 -27.55
CA ARG A 5 1.58 11.45 -27.26
C ARG A 5 1.51 10.16 -26.44
N ALA A 6 2.34 9.17 -26.79
CA ALA A 6 2.44 7.94 -26.01
C ALA A 6 2.92 8.22 -24.58
N LYS A 7 3.97 9.03 -24.40
CA LYS A 7 4.47 9.44 -23.09
C LYS A 7 3.41 10.17 -22.27
N ALA A 8 2.66 11.08 -22.89
CA ALA A 8 1.56 11.79 -22.23
C ALA A 8 0.44 10.84 -21.77
N LYS A 9 0.04 9.88 -22.62
CA LYS A 9 -0.96 8.85 -22.26
C LYS A 9 -0.48 8.00 -21.08
N GLN A 10 0.77 7.52 -21.13
CA GLN A 10 1.33 6.71 -20.05
C GLN A 10 1.44 7.48 -18.73
N ALA A 11 1.85 8.75 -18.76
CA ALA A 11 1.89 9.59 -17.56
C ALA A 11 0.51 9.82 -16.95
N ARG A 12 -0.55 9.91 -17.78
CA ARG A 12 -1.93 10.01 -17.30
C ARG A 12 -2.37 8.72 -16.62
N ILE A 13 -2.17 7.58 -17.28
CA ILE A 13 -2.50 6.24 -16.75
C ILE A 13 -1.75 5.97 -15.44
N ALA A 14 -0.46 6.29 -15.39
CA ALA A 14 0.33 6.11 -14.18
C ALA A 14 -0.18 6.96 -13.00
N ARG A 15 -0.65 8.18 -13.24
CA ARG A 15 -1.27 9.02 -12.20
C ARG A 15 -2.61 8.46 -11.76
N GLU A 16 -3.45 8.05 -12.72
CA GLU A 16 -4.71 7.37 -12.42
C GLU A 16 -4.43 6.16 -11.53
N LEU A 17 -3.52 5.26 -11.91
CA LEU A 17 -3.15 4.08 -11.10
C LEU A 17 -2.56 4.42 -9.73
N LYS A 18 -1.67 5.43 -9.64
CA LYS A 18 -1.02 5.81 -8.37
C LYS A 18 -2.02 6.37 -7.36
N TYR A 19 -3.01 7.13 -7.83
CA TYR A 19 -3.96 7.82 -6.97
C TYR A 19 -5.37 7.19 -7.03
N PHE A 20 -5.52 6.06 -7.71
CA PHE A 20 -6.76 5.30 -7.73
C PHE A 20 -6.93 4.58 -6.40
N SER A 21 -7.92 5.01 -5.64
CA SER A 21 -8.44 4.27 -4.50
C SER A 21 -9.72 3.58 -4.95
N PRO A 22 -9.75 2.23 -5.01
CA PRO A 22 -10.98 1.52 -5.36
C PRO A 22 -12.05 1.79 -4.29
N PRO A 23 -13.33 1.92 -4.69
CA PRO A 23 -14.42 1.98 -3.72
C PRO A 23 -14.41 0.71 -2.88
N THR A 24 -14.40 0.87 -1.56
CA THR A 24 -14.42 -0.24 -0.61
C THR A 24 -15.82 -0.37 -0.04
N ASP A 25 -16.40 -1.57 -0.11
CA ASP A 25 -17.66 -1.86 0.58
C ASP A 25 -17.42 -1.98 2.08
N LEU A 26 -17.74 -0.91 2.81
CA LEU A 26 -17.54 -0.83 4.26
C LEU A 26 -18.46 -1.78 5.03
N ASN A 27 -19.65 -2.10 4.50
CA ASN A 27 -20.58 -2.99 5.19
C ASN A 27 -20.08 -4.43 5.16
N ALA A 28 -19.62 -4.91 4.00
CA ALA A 28 -19.01 -6.22 3.86
C ALA A 28 -17.77 -6.35 4.77
N LEU A 29 -16.91 -5.33 4.78
CA LEU A 29 -15.72 -5.28 5.63
C LEU A 29 -16.05 -5.34 7.13
N GLN A 30 -17.09 -4.63 7.58
CA GLN A 30 -17.54 -4.66 8.97
C GLN A 30 -18.02 -6.05 9.39
N HIS A 31 -18.80 -6.72 8.53
CA HIS A 31 -19.26 -8.08 8.80
C HIS A 31 -18.10 -9.08 8.94
N GLU A 32 -17.08 -8.98 8.09
CA GLU A 32 -15.89 -9.84 8.17
C GLU A 32 -15.07 -9.57 9.44
N LEU A 33 -14.88 -8.30 9.80
CA LEU A 33 -14.16 -7.90 11.02
C LEU A 33 -14.89 -8.32 12.31
N ALA A 34 -16.23 -8.26 12.32
CA ALA A 34 -17.01 -8.66 13.49
C ALA A 34 -16.95 -10.17 13.76
N GLY A 35 -16.74 -10.99 12.72
CA GLY A 35 -16.69 -12.45 12.82
C GLY A 35 -15.30 -13.05 13.01
N SER A 36 -14.22 -12.29 12.79
CA SER A 36 -12.85 -12.81 12.83
C SER A 36 -12.10 -12.34 14.09
N PRO A 37 -11.73 -13.24 15.02
CA PRO A 37 -10.87 -12.87 16.13
C PRO A 37 -9.51 -12.44 15.55
N ARG A 38 -9.20 -11.14 15.67
CA ARG A 38 -7.91 -10.59 15.20
C ARG A 38 -6.77 -11.35 15.89
N PRO A 39 -5.84 -11.99 15.14
CA PRO A 39 -4.62 -12.47 15.76
C PRO A 39 -3.89 -11.24 16.31
N HIS A 40 -3.68 -11.22 17.62
CA HIS A 40 -2.89 -10.20 18.29
C HIS A 40 -1.45 -10.36 17.79
N VAL A 41 -1.04 -9.52 16.85
CA VAL A 41 0.36 -9.48 16.43
C VAL A 41 1.11 -8.83 17.60
N GLN A 42 1.82 -9.64 18.37
CA GLN A 42 2.72 -9.14 19.41
C GLN A 42 3.84 -8.38 18.70
N GLU A 43 3.87 -7.06 18.86
CA GLU A 43 4.97 -6.24 18.39
C GLU A 43 6.23 -6.65 19.16
N GLN A 44 7.08 -7.44 18.52
CA GLN A 44 8.40 -7.78 19.05
C GLN A 44 9.31 -6.57 18.86
N PRO A 45 9.96 -6.06 19.92
CA PRO A 45 10.90 -4.95 19.78
C PRO A 45 12.09 -5.39 18.92
N VAL A 46 12.35 -4.63 17.86
CA VAL A 46 13.55 -4.78 17.03
C VAL A 46 14.75 -4.24 17.82
N ASP A 47 15.74 -5.10 18.11
CA ASP A 47 16.97 -4.70 18.81
C ASP A 47 17.87 -3.94 17.83
N GLU A 48 18.00 -2.62 17.99
CA GLU A 48 18.76 -1.67 17.14
C GLU A 48 20.31 -1.84 17.23
N ARG A 49 20.81 -3.07 17.42
CA ARG A 49 22.20 -3.32 17.86
C ARG A 49 23.29 -3.33 16.79
N GLU A 50 22.99 -3.15 15.50
CA GLU A 50 23.99 -3.37 14.43
C GLU A 50 24.49 -2.11 13.69
N GLU A 51 24.04 -0.88 14.00
CA GLU A 51 24.39 0.29 13.17
C GLU A 51 25.71 1.02 13.53
N HIS A 52 26.48 0.57 14.54
CA HIS A 52 27.68 1.31 14.99
C HIS A 52 29.03 0.61 14.83
N ALA A 53 29.11 -0.53 14.12
CA ALA A 53 30.37 -1.27 14.02
C ALA A 53 31.27 -0.89 12.81
N GLU A 54 30.78 -0.19 11.78
CA GLU A 54 31.59 0.05 10.56
C GLU A 54 31.40 1.45 9.93
N ARG A 55 31.64 2.53 10.70
CA ARG A 55 31.92 3.84 10.11
C ARG A 55 33.29 4.37 10.50
#